data_AF-A0A3B9K0L7-F1
#
_entry.id   AF-A0A3B9K0L7-F1
#
_cell.length_a   1.000
_cell.length_b   1.000
_cell.length_c   1.000
_cell.angle_alpha   90.00
_cell.angle_beta   90.00
_cell.angle_gamma   90.00
#
_symmetry.space_group_name_H-M   'P 1'
#
loop_
_entity.id
_entity.type
_entity.pdbx_description
1 polymer ?
#
loop_
_entity_poly.entity_id
_entity_poly.type
_entity_poly.pdbx_seq_one_letter_code
_entity_poly.pdbx_strand_id
1 'polypeptide(L)' 'DYLTLNGVDGSRINIISYGKERPAVQGSDEGSWAENRRGVTVVN' A
#
# COMPACT_ATOMS: atom_id res chain seq x y z
N ASP A 1 10.20 6.06 4.40
CA ASP A 1 11.41 6.76 3.91
C ASP A 1 11.08 7.97 3.05
N TYR A 2 10.47 7.82 1.86
CA TYR A 2 10.17 8.98 1.00
C TYR A 2 9.33 10.08 1.68
N LEU A 3 8.25 9.72 2.37
CA LEU A 3 7.40 10.69 3.07
C LEU A 3 8.15 11.44 4.19
N THR A 4 9.02 10.73 4.92
CA THR A 4 9.85 11.31 5.97
C THR A 4 10.89 12.26 5.40
N LEU A 5 11.50 11.93 4.26
CA LEU A 5 12.41 12.84 3.54
C LEU A 5 11.70 14.11 3.05
N ASN A 6 10.41 14.01 2.73
CA ASN A 6 9.56 15.16 2.39
C ASN A 6 9.01 15.90 3.63
N GLY A 7 9.49 15.59 4.85
CA GLY A 7 9.18 16.34 6.07
C GLY A 7 8.00 15.82 6.88
N VAL A 8 7.41 14.67 6.53
CA VAL A 8 6.38 14.04 7.38
C VAL A 8 7.06 13.39 8.58
N ASP A 9 6.68 13.82 9.79
CA ASP A 9 7.16 13.19 11.02
C ASP A 9 6.84 11.68 11.02
N GLY A 10 7.87 10.84 11.21
CA GLY A 10 7.74 9.39 11.18
C GLY A 10 6.79 8.83 12.24
N SER A 11 6.62 9.52 13.38
CA SER A 11 5.65 9.15 14.42
C SER A 11 4.20 9.23 13.96
N ARG A 12 3.92 9.93 12.86
CA ARG A 12 2.59 10.07 12.24
C ARG A 12 2.31 9.02 11.16
N ILE A 13 3.25 8.11 10.89
CA ILE A 13 3.17 7.13 9.81
C ILE A 13 3.06 5.72 10.41
N ASN A 14 1.97 5.03 10.10
CA ASN A 14 1.82 3.60 10.39
C ASN A 14 2.01 2.78 9.11
N ILE A 15 2.90 1.80 9.15
CA ILE A 15 3.20 0.93 8.01
C ILE A 15 2.68 -0.48 8.32
N ILE A 16 1.78 -0.98 7.48
CA ILE A 16 1.17 -2.32 7.60
C ILE A 16 1.26 -3.02 6.24
N SER A 17 1.65 -4.30 6.24
CA SER A 17 1.60 -5.14 5.04
C SER A 17 0.40 -6.08 5.10
N TYR A 18 -0.40 -6.09 4.04
CA TYR A 18 -1.55 -7.00 3.90
C TYR A 18 -1.26 -8.23 3.03
N GLY A 19 -0.08 -8.33 2.43
CA GLY A 19 0.23 -9.42 1.51
C GLY A 19 -0.85 -9.59 0.43
N LYS A 20 -1.48 -10.78 0.36
CA LYS A 20 -2.55 -11.11 -0.58
C LYS A 20 -3.95 -11.05 0.03
N GLU A 21 -4.08 -10.68 1.31
CA GLU A 21 -5.33 -10.78 2.08
C GLU A 21 -6.35 -9.69 1.72
N ARG A 22 -5.91 -8.60 1.07
CA ARG A 22 -6.78 -7.47 0.68
C ARG A 22 -6.56 -7.07 -0.79
N PRO A 23 -6.98 -7.91 -1.75
CA PRO A 23 -6.87 -7.57 -3.17
C PRO A 23 -7.79 -6.40 -3.52
N ALA A 24 -7.33 -5.54 -4.45
CA ALA A 24 -8.15 -4.50 -5.07
C ALA A 24 -9.17 -5.10 -6.05
N VAL A 25 -8.70 -6.07 -6.84
CA VAL A 25 -9.47 -6.81 -7.82
C VAL A 25 -9.30 -8.31 -7.59
N GLN A 26 -10.38 -9.07 -7.72
CA GLN A 26 -10.34 -10.52 -7.61
C GLN A 26 -9.84 -11.13 -8.91
N GLY A 27 -9.03 -12.19 -8.82
CA GLY A 27 -8.51 -12.90 -9.98
C GLY A 27 -7.07 -13.39 -9.77
N SER A 28 -6.69 -14.37 -10.59
CA SER A 28 -5.36 -14.99 -10.58
C SER A 28 -4.73 -14.96 -11.97
N ASP A 29 -4.84 -13.80 -12.62
CA ASP A 29 -4.26 -13.51 -13.94
C ASP A 29 -3.36 -12.27 -13.88
N GLU A 30 -2.60 -12.04 -14.95
CA GLU A 30 -1.60 -10.97 -14.98
C GLU A 30 -2.22 -9.57 -14.82
N GLY A 31 -3.45 -9.37 -15.34
CA GLY A 31 -4.17 -8.12 -15.17
C GLY A 31 -4.47 -7.85 -13.70
N SER A 32 -5.05 -8.84 -13.01
CA SER A 32 -5.36 -8.77 -11.59
C SER A 32 -4.10 -8.58 -10.74
N TRP A 33 -3.00 -9.26 -11.08
CA TRP A 33 -1.74 -9.10 -10.36
C TRP A 33 -1.10 -7.73 -10.58
N ALA A 34 -1.17 -7.17 -11.78
CA ALA A 34 -0.66 -5.84 -12.06
C ALA A 34 -1.36 -4.78 -11.20
N GLU A 35 -2.68 -4.88 -11.04
CA GLU A 35 -3.46 -3.96 -10.21
C GLU A 35 -3.24 -4.17 -8.70
N ASN A 36 -3.06 -5.42 -8.27
CA ASN A 36 -2.91 -5.76 -6.85
C ASN A 36 -1.51 -5.50 -6.28
N ARG A 37 -0.48 -5.30 -7.12
CA ARG A 37 0.87 -4.89 -6.70
C ARG A 37 0.91 -3.38 -6.40
N ARG A 38 0.34 -2.96 -5.27
CA ARG A 38 0.17 -1.54 -4.91
C ARG A 38 0.47 -1.21 -3.46
N GLY A 39 0.80 0.06 -3.21
CA GLY A 39 0.75 0.69 -1.89
C GLY A 39 -0.47 1.59 -1.77
N VAL A 40 -1.12 1.61 -0.61
CA VAL A 40 -2.31 2.44 -0.34
C VAL A 40 -2.05 3.30 0.90
N THR A 41 -2.47 4.56 0.85
CA THR A 41 -2.40 5.50 1.98
C THR A 41 -3.80 5.95 2.35
N VAL A 42 -4.11 5.93 3.66
CA VAL A 42 -5.37 6.40 4.22
C VAL A 42 -5.05 7.38 5.34
N VAL A 43 -5.84 8.45 5.44
CA VAL A 43 -5.76 9.43 6.53
C VAL A 43 -6.91 9.15 7.49
N ASN A 44 -6.60 9.09 8.78
CA ASN A 44 -7.59 8.95 9.85
C ASN A 44 -8.10 10.32 10.31
#